data_AF-E1GV82-F1
#
_entry.id   AF-E1GV82-F1
#
_cell.length_a   1.000
_cell.length_b   1.000
_cell.length_c   1.000
_cell.angle_alpha   90.00
_cell.angle_beta   90.00
_cell.angle_gamma   90.00
#
_symmetry.space_group_name_H-M   'P 1'
#
loop_
_entity.id
_entity.type
_entity.pdbx_description
1 polymer ?
#
loop_
_entity_poly.entity_id
_entity_poly.type
_entity_poly.pdbx_seq_one_letter_code
_entity_poly.pdbx_strand_id
1 'polypeptide(L)'
;MNDKIERWDRWDTRLPNPKDQQRAIDLFQRSGAQTKSDFVRGRILGENFKVITVDKSAVEYYRKLSELTAQIHKIGVLYNQTVRAINSYHSVKTAQILLEKLEKLSAQIIALQEQAISLTIDYRRK
;
A
#
# COMPACT_ATOMS: atom_id res chain seq x y z
N MET A 1 -15.80 24.49 -43.51
CA MET A 1 -14.67 23.71 -44.06
C MET A 1 -14.41 22.58 -43.11
N ASN A 2 -14.70 21.35 -43.54
CA ASN A 2 -14.52 20.16 -42.73
C ASN A 2 -13.28 19.46 -43.28
N ASP A 3 -12.10 19.93 -42.86
CA ASP A 3 -10.84 19.32 -43.25
C ASP A 3 -10.74 17.97 -42.52
N LYS A 4 -11.19 16.92 -43.20
CA LYS A 4 -10.83 15.55 -42.82
C LYS A 4 -9.32 15.44 -42.98
N ILE A 5 -8.61 15.45 -41.85
CA ILE A 5 -7.18 15.15 -41.80
C ILE A 5 -7.02 13.71 -42.29
N GLU A 6 -6.64 13.56 -43.56
CA GLU A 6 -6.45 12.25 -44.22
C GLU A 6 -5.17 11.54 -43.72
N ARG A 7 -4.20 12.33 -43.23
CA ARG A 7 -2.92 11.81 -42.71
C ARG A 7 -2.35 12.77 -41.67
N TRP A 8 -1.88 12.23 -40.56
CA TRP A 8 -1.22 13.00 -39.51
C TRP A 8 0.24 13.27 -39.90
N ASP A 9 0.69 14.51 -39.74
CA ASP A 9 2.12 14.84 -39.83
C ASP A 9 2.88 14.17 -38.70
N ARG A 10 3.84 13.31 -39.06
CA ARG A 10 4.71 12.63 -38.10
C ARG A 10 5.98 13.44 -37.90
N TRP A 11 6.26 13.79 -36.65
CA TRP A 11 7.50 14.44 -36.25
C TRP A 11 8.33 13.49 -35.39
N ASP A 12 9.58 13.27 -35.81
CA ASP A 12 10.55 12.46 -35.08
C ASP A 12 11.49 13.37 -34.29
N THR A 13 11.65 13.10 -32.99
CA THR A 13 12.60 13.83 -32.14
C THR A 13 13.71 12.88 -31.71
N ARG A 14 14.97 13.23 -32.01
CA ARG A 14 16.15 12.51 -31.54
C ARG A 14 16.63 13.08 -30.21
N LEU A 15 16.95 12.21 -29.26
CA LEU A 15 17.59 12.56 -27.99
C LEU A 15 19.04 12.09 -28.05
N PRO A 16 20.00 12.94 -28.48
CA PRO A 16 21.38 12.52 -28.72
C PRO A 16 22.16 12.20 -27.44
N ASN A 17 21.73 12.75 -26.30
CA ASN A 17 22.32 12.48 -25.00
C ASN A 17 21.63 11.28 -24.32
N PRO A 18 22.35 10.20 -24.00
CA PRO A 18 21.78 9.03 -23.32
C PRO A 18 21.11 9.35 -21.98
N LYS A 19 21.61 10.36 -21.23
CA LYS A 19 21.01 10.78 -19.95
C LYS A 19 19.63 11.40 -20.16
N ASP A 20 19.46 12.18 -21.22
CA ASP A 20 18.18 12.81 -21.55
C ASP A 20 17.17 11.78 -22.06
N GLN A 21 17.63 10.78 -22.80
CA GLN A 21 16.83 9.63 -23.18
C GLN A 21 16.32 8.86 -21.95
N GLN A 22 17.20 8.57 -20.99
CA GLN A 22 16.81 7.89 -19.75
C GLN A 22 15.81 8.72 -18.93
N ARG A 23 16.02 10.03 -18.85
CA ARG A 23 15.12 10.95 -18.15
C ARG A 23 13.74 11.00 -18.81
N ALA A 24 13.67 11.06 -20.14
CA ALA A 24 12.40 11.03 -20.87
C ALA A 24 11.62 9.72 -20.63
N ILE A 25 12.32 8.59 -20.55
CA ILE A 25 11.71 7.29 -20.24
C ILE A 25 11.19 7.26 -18.79
N ASP A 26 11.96 7.75 -17.81
CA ASP A 26 11.50 7.83 -16.41
C ASP A 26 10.24 8.71 -16.28
N LEU A 27 10.23 9.88 -16.93
CA LEU A 27 9.09 10.78 -16.92
C LEU A 27 7.85 10.14 -17.57
N PHE A 28 8.02 9.39 -18.66
CA PHE A 28 6.94 8.63 -19.29
C PHE A 28 6.38 7.55 -18.35
N GLN A 29 7.25 6.78 -17.69
CA GLN A 29 6.81 5.77 -16.73
C GLN A 29 6.05 6.39 -15.55
N ARG A 30 6.47 7.58 -15.10
CA ARG A 30 5.84 8.32 -14.01
C ARG A 30 4.57 9.07 -14.42
N SER A 31 4.33 9.27 -15.72
CA SER A 31 3.16 10.01 -16.21
C SER A 31 1.88 9.18 -16.24
N GLY A 32 1.99 7.85 -16.23
CA GLY A 32 0.83 6.95 -16.41
C GLY A 32 0.17 7.07 -17.79
N ALA A 33 0.85 7.66 -18.77
CA ALA A 33 0.33 7.80 -20.12
C ALA A 33 0.31 6.42 -20.82
N GLN A 34 -0.70 6.19 -21.67
CA GLN A 34 -0.85 4.92 -22.37
C GLN A 34 0.27 4.68 -23.39
N THR A 35 0.72 5.74 -24.07
CA THR A 35 1.81 5.67 -25.05
C THR A 35 2.82 6.79 -24.87
N LYS A 36 4.04 6.58 -25.37
CA LYS A 36 5.10 7.62 -25.39
C LYS A 36 4.63 8.87 -26.15
N SER A 37 3.87 8.69 -27.23
CA SER A 37 3.33 9.77 -28.03
C SER A 37 2.32 10.61 -27.25
N ASP A 38 1.45 9.98 -26.45
CA ASP A 38 0.48 10.71 -25.61
C ASP A 38 1.20 11.51 -24.53
N PHE A 39 2.22 10.92 -23.90
CA PHE A 39 3.05 11.64 -22.93
C PHE A 39 3.72 12.86 -23.56
N VAL A 40 4.40 12.69 -24.69
CA VAL A 40 5.11 13.78 -25.39
C VAL A 40 4.13 14.84 -25.89
N ARG A 41 2.96 14.46 -26.42
CA ARG A 41 1.91 15.40 -26.82
C ARG A 41 1.47 16.27 -25.64
N GLY A 42 1.18 15.66 -24.48
CA GLY A 42 0.83 16.40 -23.28
C GLY A 42 1.94 17.33 -22.78
N ARG A 43 3.23 16.94 -22.93
CA ARG A 43 4.36 17.84 -22.62
C ARG A 43 4.38 19.07 -23.54
N ILE A 44 4.25 18.86 -24.85
CA ILE A 44 4.38 19.91 -25.87
C ILE A 44 3.19 20.88 -25.81
N LEU A 45 1.99 20.37 -25.58
CA LEU A 45 0.77 21.17 -25.44
C LEU A 45 0.63 21.86 -24.08
N GLY A 46 1.63 21.73 -23.20
CA GLY A 46 1.65 22.40 -21.90
C GLY A 46 0.64 21.82 -20.89
N GLU A 47 0.21 20.57 -21.06
CA GLU A 47 -0.68 19.92 -20.10
C GLU A 47 -0.01 19.78 -18.73
N ASN A 48 -0.79 20.02 -17.67
CA ASN A 48 -0.31 19.93 -16.31
C ASN A 48 0.29 18.56 -16.00
N PHE A 49 1.44 18.58 -15.34
CA PHE A 49 2.17 17.37 -14.95
C PHE A 49 2.43 17.36 -13.48
N LYS A 50 1.78 16.42 -12.83
CA LYS A 50 2.06 16.16 -11.43
C LYS A 50 2.74 14.82 -11.33
N VAL A 51 4.02 14.86 -11.05
CA VAL A 51 4.75 13.64 -10.71
C VAL A 51 4.53 13.36 -9.23
N ILE A 52 3.73 12.35 -8.94
CA ILE A 52 3.56 11.86 -7.57
C ILE A 52 4.68 10.84 -7.34
N THR A 53 5.74 11.25 -6.64
CA THR A 53 6.73 10.31 -6.12
C THR A 53 6.11 9.57 -4.96
N VAL A 54 5.73 8.32 -5.20
CA VAL A 54 5.31 7.41 -4.14
C VAL A 54 6.56 6.76 -3.58
N ASP A 55 6.86 7.02 -2.31
CA ASP A 55 7.87 6.25 -1.59
C ASP A 55 7.36 4.81 -1.46
N LYS A 56 7.92 3.92 -2.29
CA LYS A 56 7.55 2.50 -2.33
C LYS A 56 7.79 1.83 -0.98
N SER A 57 8.80 2.26 -0.24
CA SER A 57 9.13 1.71 1.07
C SER A 57 8.07 2.09 2.11
N ALA A 58 7.61 3.34 2.09
CA ALA A 58 6.51 3.81 2.93
C ALA A 58 5.20 3.07 2.61
N VAL A 59 4.87 2.90 1.33
CA VAL A 59 3.66 2.15 0.93
C VAL A 59 3.70 0.71 1.41
N GLU A 60 4.83 0.02 1.24
CA GLU A 60 4.97 -1.35 1.70
C GLU A 60 4.85 -1.45 3.23
N TYR A 61 5.47 -0.52 3.97
CA TYR A 61 5.37 -0.43 5.43
C TYR A 61 3.91 -0.27 5.88
N TYR A 62 3.19 0.73 5.37
CA TYR A 62 1.80 0.97 5.77
C TYR A 62 0.88 -0.18 5.40
N ARG A 63 1.11 -0.85 4.26
CA ARG A 63 0.36 -2.06 3.89
C ARG A 63 0.54 -3.17 4.93
N LYS A 64 1.79 -3.50 5.28
CA LYS A 64 2.11 -4.54 6.26
C LYS A 64 1.58 -4.20 7.66
N LEU A 65 1.72 -2.94 8.09
CA LEU A 65 1.20 -2.49 9.39
C LEU A 65 -0.33 -2.57 9.45
N SER A 66 -1.02 -2.20 8.37
CA SER A 66 -2.48 -2.30 8.29
C SER A 66 -2.96 -3.75 8.38
N GLU A 67 -2.24 -4.67 7.75
CA GLU A 67 -2.52 -6.10 7.81
C GLU A 67 -2.38 -6.66 9.23
N LEU A 68 -1.28 -6.34 9.93
CA LEU A 68 -1.08 -6.72 11.34
C LEU A 68 -2.18 -6.14 12.24
N THR A 69 -2.51 -4.86 12.07
CA THR A 69 -3.56 -4.19 12.86
C THR A 69 -4.92 -4.86 12.66
N ALA A 70 -5.25 -5.25 11.42
CA ALA A 70 -6.49 -5.97 11.13
C ALA A 70 -6.53 -7.36 11.79
N GLN A 71 -5.40 -8.07 11.84
CA GLN A 71 -5.30 -9.36 12.54
C GLN A 71 -5.47 -9.19 14.06
N ILE A 72 -4.81 -8.21 14.67
CA ILE A 72 -4.96 -7.88 16.09
C ILE A 72 -6.42 -7.58 16.41
N HIS A 73 -7.09 -6.76 15.58
CA HIS A 73 -8.50 -6.44 15.79
C HIS A 73 -9.40 -7.68 15.74
N LYS A 74 -9.19 -8.59 14.77
CA LYS A 74 -9.96 -9.86 14.69
C LYS A 74 -9.81 -10.70 15.96
N ILE A 75 -8.59 -10.82 16.48
CA ILE A 75 -8.33 -11.57 17.72
C ILE A 75 -8.94 -10.83 18.92
N GLY A 76 -8.88 -9.49 18.95
CA GLY A 76 -9.50 -8.66 19.98
C GLY A 76 -11.02 -8.86 20.08
N VAL A 77 -11.72 -9.06 18.96
CA VAL A 77 -13.15 -9.42 18.96
C VAL A 77 -13.37 -10.76 19.65
N LEU A 78 -12.58 -11.79 19.32
CA LEU A 78 -12.67 -13.12 19.94
C LEU A 78 -12.33 -13.08 21.44
N TYR A 79 -11.35 -12.24 21.81
CA TYR A 79 -10.97 -12.00 23.20
C TYR A 79 -12.17 -11.44 23.98
N ASN A 80 -12.79 -10.36 23.49
CA ASN A 80 -13.94 -9.73 24.12
C ASN A 80 -15.14 -10.68 24.23
N GLN A 81 -15.40 -11.48 23.19
CA GLN A 81 -16.43 -12.52 23.23
C GLN A 81 -16.16 -13.55 24.33
N THR A 82 -14.90 -13.98 24.48
CA THR A 82 -14.50 -14.93 25.52
C THR A 82 -14.66 -14.33 26.92
N VAL A 83 -14.28 -13.07 27.13
CA VAL A 83 -14.51 -12.36 28.40
C VAL A 83 -16.00 -12.29 28.75
N ARG A 84 -16.85 -11.93 27.79
CA ARG A 84 -18.31 -11.90 28.01
C ARG A 84 -18.86 -13.28 28.37
N ALA A 85 -18.39 -14.32 27.69
CA ALA A 85 -18.77 -15.69 28.00
C ALA A 85 -18.40 -16.08 29.44
N ILE A 86 -17.19 -15.74 29.91
CA ILE A 86 -16.76 -15.98 31.30
C ILE A 86 -17.73 -15.33 32.29
N ASN A 87 -18.14 -14.09 32.04
CA ASN A 87 -19.07 -13.36 32.90
C ASN A 87 -20.50 -13.94 32.91
N SER A 88 -20.87 -14.73 31.89
CA SER A 88 -22.22 -15.29 31.73
C SER A 88 -22.38 -16.73 32.22
N TYR A 89 -21.28 -17.47 32.46
CA TYR A 89 -21.34 -18.86 32.91
C TYR A 89 -21.06 -19.00 34.41
N HIS A 90 -21.83 -19.84 35.09
CA HIS A 90 -21.73 -20.04 36.55
C HIS A 90 -20.97 -21.32 36.96
N SER A 91 -20.43 -22.08 36.00
CA SER A 91 -19.64 -23.28 36.26
C SER A 91 -18.16 -22.97 36.31
N VAL A 92 -17.50 -23.34 37.41
CA VAL A 92 -16.05 -23.18 37.61
C VAL A 92 -15.26 -23.89 36.50
N LYS A 93 -15.67 -25.11 36.11
CA LYS A 93 -14.99 -25.89 35.06
C LYS A 93 -15.03 -25.18 33.71
N THR A 94 -16.17 -24.58 33.35
CA THR A 94 -16.32 -23.83 32.10
C THR A 94 -15.53 -22.53 32.14
N ALA A 95 -15.54 -21.82 33.28
CA ALA A 95 -14.76 -20.60 33.45
C ALA A 95 -13.25 -20.86 33.29
N GLN A 96 -12.74 -21.97 33.83
CA GLN A 96 -11.33 -22.35 33.69
C GLN A 96 -10.92 -22.58 32.22
N ILE A 97 -11.74 -23.33 31.45
CA ILE A 97 -11.48 -23.55 30.01
C ILE A 97 -11.50 -22.23 29.24
N LEU A 98 -12.42 -21.33 29.56
CA LEU A 98 -12.51 -20.02 28.91
C LEU A 98 -11.32 -19.11 29.29
N LEU A 99 -10.80 -19.20 30.51
CA LEU A 99 -9.59 -18.49 30.93
C LEU A 99 -8.36 -18.97 30.17
N GLU A 100 -8.17 -20.29 30.00
CA GLU A 100 -7.08 -20.85 29.18
C GLU A 100 -7.17 -20.37 27.71
N LYS A 101 -8.39 -20.28 27.17
CA LYS A 101 -8.61 -19.73 25.84
C LYS A 101 -8.23 -18.25 25.78
N LEU A 102 -8.60 -17.47 26.81
CA LEU A 102 -8.31 -16.05 26.90
C LEU A 102 -6.79 -15.79 26.96
N GLU A 103 -6.06 -16.60 27.73
CA GLU A 103 -4.60 -16.56 27.81
C GLU A 103 -3.95 -16.79 26.44
N LYS A 104 -4.41 -17.81 25.69
CA LYS A 104 -3.94 -18.09 24.33
C LYS A 104 -4.20 -16.94 23.36
N LEU A 105 -5.37 -16.30 23.44
CA LEU A 105 -5.68 -15.13 22.62
C LEU A 105 -4.80 -13.93 22.99
N SER A 106 -4.53 -13.73 24.28
CA SER A 106 -3.62 -12.69 24.76
C SER A 106 -2.21 -12.89 24.20
N ALA A 107 -1.68 -14.10 24.27
CA ALA A 107 -0.36 -14.43 23.72
C ALA A 107 -0.26 -14.16 22.21
N GLN A 108 -1.32 -14.46 21.45
CA GLN A 108 -1.36 -14.15 20.01
C GLN A 108 -1.36 -12.64 19.73
N ILE A 109 -2.10 -11.85 20.51
CA ILE A 109 -2.09 -10.38 20.39
C ILE A 109 -0.69 -9.84 20.66
N ILE A 110 -0.04 -10.29 21.73
CA ILE A 110 1.33 -9.87 22.09
C ILE A 110 2.30 -10.18 20.95
N ALA A 111 2.27 -11.40 20.41
CA ALA A 111 3.15 -11.78 19.30
C ALA A 111 2.95 -10.92 18.04
N LEU A 112 1.69 -10.54 17.72
CA LEU A 112 1.42 -9.64 16.59
C LEU A 112 1.85 -8.19 16.88
N GLN A 113 1.74 -7.73 18.13
CA GLN A 113 2.23 -6.41 18.55
C GLN A 113 3.75 -6.34 18.45
N GLU A 114 4.47 -7.38 18.87
CA GLU A 114 5.93 -7.49 18.71
C GLU A 114 6.34 -7.42 17.24
N GLN A 115 5.62 -8.11 16.35
CA GLN A 115 5.85 -8.02 14.90
C GLN A 115 5.61 -6.61 14.36
N ALA A 116 4.56 -5.92 14.82
CA ALA A 116 4.29 -4.54 14.43
C ALA A 116 5.40 -3.58 14.90
N ILE A 117 5.90 -3.76 16.13
CA ILE A 117 7.01 -2.98 16.67
C ILE A 117 8.28 -3.23 15.85
N SER A 118 8.63 -4.49 15.56
CA SER A 118 9.79 -4.84 14.73
C SER A 118 9.68 -4.19 13.34
N LEU A 119 8.52 -4.29 12.71
CA LEU A 119 8.25 -3.67 11.41
C LEU A 119 8.48 -2.15 11.42
N THR A 120 8.02 -1.46 12.48
CA THR A 120 8.23 -0.01 12.63
C THR A 120 9.69 0.35 12.91
N ILE A 121 10.41 -0.46 13.69
CA ILE A 121 11.85 -0.26 13.92
C ILE A 121 12.63 -0.42 12.61
N ASP A 122 12.35 -1.46 11.84
CA ASP A 122 13.02 -1.73 10.56
C ASP A 122 12.74 -0.63 9.53
N TYR A 123 11.51 -0.10 9.51
CA TYR A 123 11.16 1.04 8.66
C TYR A 123 11.93 2.31 9.04
N ARG A 124 12.10 2.60 10.35
CA ARG A 124 12.82 3.80 10.83
C ARG A 124 14.34 3.72 10.67
N ARG A 125 14.90 2.51 10.57
CA ARG A 125 16.34 2.29 10.35
C ARG A 125 16.76 2.45 8.89
N LYS A 126 15.81 2.34 7.96
CA LYS A 126 16.02 2.60 6.54
C LYS A 126 15.98 4.09 6.26
#